data_AF-A0A061IM50-F1
#
_entry.id   AF-A0A061IM50-F1
#
_cell.length_a   1.000
_cell.length_b   1.000
_cell.length_c   1.000
_cell.angle_alpha   90.00
_cell.angle_beta   90.00
_cell.angle_gamma   90.00
#
_symmetry.space_group_name_H-M   'P 1'
#
loop_
_entity.id
_entity.type
_entity.pdbx_description
1 polymer ?
#
loop_
_entity_poly.entity_id
_entity_poly.type
_entity_poly.pdbx_seq_one_letter_code
_entity_poly.pdbx_strand_id
1 'polypeptide(L)'
;MKGGPIWASDCSPLSMELNLGSQFRDRGDTEVTIQRDEFLHVLQQVIDGVAVRSLPMDKKLDIFRRELVDVHGIPLFWSIAEQWSQVESFEARPDDLLISTYPKSGTTWISEILDLIYNNGDAEKCKRDAIYKRVPFMELIIPGLSNGVELLKNMHSPRLVKTHLPVQLLPSSFWKNDCKMVYVARNAKDVAVSYYYFYQMAKIHPEPGTWEEFLDKFMAGQVGFGSWYDHVKGWWEKRNDYRILYLFYEDMKEDPKYEIQKLLKFLEKDMPEEIVNKILYHSSFNVMKENPNANYTTMKKEEMDHAVSPFMRKGISGDWKNQFTVAQYEKFEDDYVKKMKESTLKFRSEI
;
A
#
# COMPACT_ATOMS: atom_id res chain seq x y z
N MET A 1 69.23 -9.46 4.93
CA MET A 1 70.08 -8.53 4.12
C MET A 1 69.44 -8.38 2.74
N LYS A 2 69.61 -7.22 2.07
CA LYS A 2 69.60 -6.92 0.59
C LYS A 2 68.69 -7.77 -0.33
N GLY A 3 67.90 -7.25 -1.28
CA GLY A 3 67.68 -5.88 -1.81
C GLY A 3 67.31 -5.92 -3.31
N GLY A 4 66.45 -5.02 -3.82
CA GLY A 4 66.11 -4.83 -5.26
C GLY A 4 67.02 -3.78 -5.95
N PRO A 5 66.54 -2.88 -6.86
CA PRO A 5 65.29 -2.80 -7.65
C PRO A 5 65.45 -3.51 -9.04
N ILE A 6 65.11 -3.10 -10.29
CA ILE A 6 64.55 -1.92 -11.05
C ILE A 6 63.89 -2.54 -12.34
N TRP A 7 62.86 -2.07 -13.08
CA TRP A 7 62.47 -0.81 -13.76
C TRP A 7 60.92 -0.83 -14.01
N ALA A 8 60.13 0.25 -13.95
CA ALA A 8 59.89 1.33 -14.95
C ALA A 8 59.42 0.88 -16.37
N SER A 9 58.48 1.52 -17.09
CA SER A 9 57.34 2.42 -16.75
C SER A 9 56.45 2.64 -18.02
N ASP A 10 55.26 3.23 -17.85
CA ASP A 10 54.46 4.01 -18.84
C ASP A 10 53.69 3.37 -20.04
N CYS A 11 52.37 3.59 -20.01
CA CYS A 11 51.48 4.09 -21.09
C CYS A 11 51.39 3.41 -22.48
N SER A 12 50.32 2.65 -22.72
CA SER A 12 49.13 3.06 -23.53
C SER A 12 48.30 1.85 -24.07
N PRO A 13 46.97 1.98 -24.27
CA PRO A 13 46.14 0.92 -24.85
C PRO A 13 46.00 1.06 -26.38
N LEU A 14 46.16 -0.04 -27.12
CA LEU A 14 46.00 -0.10 -28.58
C LEU A 14 45.20 -1.33 -29.00
N SER A 15 44.25 -1.12 -29.92
CA SER A 15 43.55 -2.12 -30.76
C SER A 15 43.01 -3.39 -30.09
N MET A 16 41.68 -3.50 -29.99
CA MET A 16 41.00 -4.78 -30.15
C MET A 16 39.82 -4.59 -31.12
N GLU A 17 40.01 -5.03 -32.36
CA GLU A 17 38.98 -4.98 -33.40
C GLU A 17 37.94 -6.09 -33.17
N LEU A 18 36.65 -5.78 -33.36
CA LEU A 18 35.60 -6.78 -33.41
C LEU A 18 34.94 -6.77 -34.79
N ASN A 19 34.99 -7.94 -35.43
CA ASN A 19 34.65 -8.15 -36.83
C ASN A 19 33.19 -8.59 -36.98
N LEU A 20 32.35 -7.75 -37.58
CA LEU A 20 30.96 -8.06 -37.91
C LEU A 20 30.63 -7.63 -39.35
N GLY A 21 31.16 -8.38 -40.33
CA GLY A 21 30.83 -8.22 -41.74
C GLY A 21 30.37 -9.51 -42.40
N SER A 22 29.06 -9.73 -42.51
CA SER A 22 28.42 -10.50 -43.62
C SER A 22 26.90 -10.64 -43.46
N GLN A 23 26.13 -9.78 -44.14
CA GLN A 23 24.93 -10.10 -44.94
C GLN A 23 24.14 -8.82 -45.26
N PHE A 24 24.46 -8.20 -46.40
CA PHE A 24 23.51 -7.59 -47.33
C PHE A 24 24.28 -7.22 -48.61
N ARG A 25 23.76 -7.61 -49.77
CA ARG A 25 24.21 -7.16 -51.10
C ARG A 25 22.98 -6.84 -51.94
N ASP A 26 23.22 -6.08 -53.01
CA ASP A 26 22.28 -5.76 -54.09
C ASP A 26 21.17 -4.75 -53.77
N ARG A 27 21.62 -3.50 -53.55
CA ARG A 27 21.29 -2.38 -54.46
C ARG A 27 22.48 -1.42 -54.51
N GLY A 28 22.76 -0.86 -55.67
CA GLY A 28 23.77 0.20 -55.81
C GLY A 28 23.14 1.56 -55.55
N ASP A 29 23.81 2.40 -54.75
CA ASP A 29 24.10 3.81 -55.06
C ASP A 29 24.97 4.43 -53.95
N THR A 30 25.90 5.30 -54.35
CA THR A 30 26.70 6.23 -53.50
C THR A 30 27.36 5.72 -52.21
N GLU A 31 28.70 5.70 -52.17
CA GLU A 31 29.44 5.73 -50.90
C GLU A 31 29.18 7.04 -50.16
N VAL A 32 28.38 7.01 -49.09
CA VAL A 32 28.20 8.16 -48.19
C VAL A 32 29.31 8.12 -47.14
N THR A 33 30.43 8.78 -47.45
CA THR A 33 31.53 9.00 -46.50
C THR A 33 31.13 10.02 -45.43
N ILE A 34 30.32 9.57 -44.46
CA ILE A 34 30.00 10.34 -43.24
C ILE A 34 31.34 10.71 -42.58
N GLN A 35 31.58 11.99 -42.35
CA GLN A 35 32.82 12.40 -41.70
C GLN A 35 32.83 11.87 -40.26
N ARG A 36 34.01 11.46 -39.77
CA ARG A 36 34.15 10.88 -38.42
C ARG A 36 33.55 11.77 -37.33
N ASP A 37 33.63 13.09 -37.54
CA ASP A 37 33.11 14.12 -36.65
C ASP A 37 31.58 14.24 -36.70
N GLU A 38 30.92 13.97 -37.83
CA GLU A 38 29.45 13.86 -37.90
C GLU A 38 28.95 12.62 -37.17
N PHE A 39 29.62 11.47 -37.32
CA PHE A 39 29.25 10.26 -36.60
C PHE A 39 29.43 10.44 -35.08
N LEU A 40 30.51 11.11 -34.66
CA LEU A 40 30.71 11.50 -33.26
C LEU A 40 29.67 12.53 -32.79
N HIS A 41 29.25 13.47 -33.63
CA HIS A 41 28.21 14.45 -33.29
C HIS A 41 26.83 13.79 -33.12
N VAL A 42 26.46 12.84 -34.00
CA VAL A 42 25.24 12.04 -33.85
C VAL A 42 25.33 11.13 -32.60
N LEU A 43 26.48 10.51 -32.34
CA LEU A 43 26.67 9.70 -31.13
C LEU A 43 26.57 10.56 -29.86
N GLN A 44 27.11 11.78 -29.88
CA GLN A 44 26.96 12.76 -28.79
C GLN A 44 25.51 13.18 -28.62
N GLN A 45 24.77 13.49 -29.69
CA GLN A 45 23.33 13.79 -29.62
C GLN A 45 22.50 12.61 -29.09
N VAL A 46 22.89 11.36 -29.38
CA VAL A 46 22.28 10.16 -28.79
C VAL A 46 22.64 10.02 -27.31
N ILE A 47 23.89 10.29 -26.91
CA ILE A 47 24.32 10.27 -25.50
C ILE A 47 23.60 11.38 -24.70
N ASP A 48 23.50 12.59 -25.25
CA ASP A 48 22.79 13.73 -24.65
C ASP A 48 21.26 13.56 -24.67
N GLY A 49 20.73 12.71 -25.57
CA GLY A 49 19.33 12.29 -25.61
C GLY A 49 19.00 11.11 -24.69
N VAL A 50 19.98 10.23 -24.43
CA VAL A 50 19.88 9.09 -23.49
C VAL A 50 20.29 9.49 -22.06
N ALA A 51 20.89 10.67 -21.88
CA ALA A 51 20.93 11.38 -20.62
C ALA A 51 19.49 11.63 -20.14
N VAL A 52 18.99 10.70 -19.31
CA VAL A 52 17.71 10.82 -18.61
C VAL A 52 17.69 12.18 -17.95
N ARG A 53 16.88 13.09 -18.49
CA ARG A 53 16.75 14.45 -17.97
C ARG A 53 16.28 14.35 -16.53
N SER A 54 17.23 14.50 -15.61
CA SER A 54 16.95 14.63 -14.19
C SER A 54 16.01 15.81 -14.05
N LEU A 55 14.74 15.52 -13.75
CA LEU A 55 13.73 16.56 -13.56
C LEU A 55 14.30 17.55 -12.52
N PRO A 56 14.37 18.86 -12.86
CA PRO A 56 14.98 19.85 -11.97
C PRO A 56 14.31 19.74 -10.61
N MET A 57 15.11 19.75 -9.54
CA MET A 57 14.65 19.28 -8.22
C MET A 57 13.43 20.05 -7.70
N ASP A 58 13.22 21.28 -8.13
CA ASP A 58 12.07 22.13 -7.82
C ASP A 58 10.73 21.62 -8.41
N LYS A 59 10.74 20.70 -9.38
CA LYS A 59 9.52 20.03 -9.90
C LYS A 59 9.10 18.79 -9.09
N LYS A 60 9.80 18.44 -8.00
CA LYS A 60 9.37 17.36 -7.08
C LYS A 60 8.27 17.78 -6.10
N LEU A 61 7.88 19.06 -6.09
CA LEU A 61 7.10 19.67 -5.01
C LEU A 61 5.57 19.46 -5.08
N ASP A 62 5.04 18.85 -6.14
CA ASP A 62 3.61 18.86 -6.48
C ASP A 62 3.04 17.46 -6.79
N ILE A 63 3.21 16.53 -5.85
CA ILE A 63 2.56 15.19 -5.84
C ILE A 63 1.90 14.84 -4.49
N PHE A 64 2.21 15.62 -3.45
CA PHE A 64 1.73 15.48 -2.08
C PHE A 64 0.86 16.69 -1.72
N ARG A 65 0.00 16.56 -0.69
CA ARG A 65 -0.97 17.58 -0.24
C ARG A 65 -1.96 18.11 -1.28
N ARG A 66 -2.02 17.51 -2.47
CA ARG A 66 -3.08 17.74 -3.46
C ARG A 66 -4.44 17.30 -2.92
N GLU A 67 -5.48 17.97 -3.39
CA GLU A 67 -6.87 17.62 -3.11
C GLU A 67 -7.25 16.23 -3.64
N LEU A 68 -8.33 15.67 -3.08
CA LEU A 68 -8.90 14.41 -3.54
C LEU A 68 -9.67 14.62 -4.86
N VAL A 69 -9.67 13.60 -5.71
CA VAL A 69 -10.37 13.59 -7.00
C VAL A 69 -11.47 12.53 -6.95
N ASP A 70 -12.64 12.87 -7.47
CA ASP A 70 -13.78 11.96 -7.50
C ASP A 70 -13.59 10.82 -8.52
N VAL A 71 -13.90 9.60 -8.08
CA VAL A 71 -14.05 8.42 -8.92
C VAL A 71 -15.41 7.79 -8.61
N HIS A 72 -16.39 8.06 -9.48
CA HIS A 72 -17.77 7.58 -9.39
C HIS A 72 -18.45 7.88 -8.03
N GLY A 73 -18.27 9.09 -7.49
CA GLY A 73 -18.83 9.53 -6.21
C GLY A 73 -17.97 9.22 -4.98
N ILE A 74 -16.74 8.73 -5.17
CA ILE A 74 -15.79 8.43 -4.09
C ILE A 74 -14.52 9.28 -4.24
N PRO A 75 -14.15 10.10 -3.24
CA PRO A 75 -12.93 10.88 -3.29
C PRO A 75 -11.69 10.00 -3.02
N LEU A 76 -10.81 9.88 -4.03
CA LEU A 76 -9.54 9.15 -4.00
C LEU A 76 -8.34 10.11 -4.16
N PHE A 77 -7.12 9.62 -3.98
CA PHE A 77 -5.94 10.43 -4.29
C PHE A 77 -5.87 10.71 -5.80
N TRP A 78 -5.46 11.93 -6.17
CA TRP A 78 -5.35 12.39 -7.56
C TRP A 78 -4.69 11.37 -8.51
N SER A 79 -3.60 10.73 -8.08
CA SER A 79 -2.82 9.78 -8.88
C SER A 79 -3.48 8.39 -9.01
N ILE A 80 -4.43 8.06 -8.14
CA ILE A 80 -5.29 6.88 -8.30
C ILE A 80 -6.37 7.17 -9.36
N ALA A 81 -6.98 8.37 -9.31
CA ALA A 81 -7.99 8.79 -10.29
C ALA A 81 -7.41 8.91 -11.71
N GLU A 82 -6.23 9.51 -11.88
CA GLU A 82 -5.52 9.57 -13.17
C GLU A 82 -5.19 8.19 -13.76
N GLN A 83 -4.99 7.18 -12.90
CA GLN A 83 -4.59 5.83 -13.28
C GLN A 83 -5.71 4.80 -13.08
N TRP A 84 -6.96 5.26 -12.95
CA TRP A 84 -8.10 4.43 -12.56
C TRP A 84 -8.32 3.23 -13.48
N SER A 85 -8.06 3.38 -14.78
CA SER A 85 -8.15 2.29 -15.77
C SER A 85 -7.27 1.08 -15.43
N GLN A 86 -6.06 1.28 -14.87
CA GLN A 86 -5.20 0.17 -14.43
C GLN A 86 -5.80 -0.58 -13.22
N VAL A 87 -6.54 0.13 -12.37
CA VAL A 87 -7.17 -0.42 -11.17
C VAL A 87 -8.45 -1.16 -11.57
N GLU A 88 -9.34 -0.52 -12.33
CA GLU A 88 -10.59 -1.10 -12.82
C GLU A 88 -10.36 -2.37 -13.66
N SER A 89 -9.31 -2.37 -14.50
CA SER A 89 -8.91 -3.52 -15.32
C SER A 89 -7.98 -4.52 -14.61
N PHE A 90 -7.81 -4.43 -13.28
CA PHE A 90 -6.90 -5.31 -12.55
C PHE A 90 -7.27 -6.80 -12.73
N GLU A 91 -6.27 -7.65 -12.97
CA GLU A 91 -6.44 -9.11 -13.09
C GLU A 91 -6.17 -9.82 -11.76
N ALA A 92 -7.25 -10.09 -11.01
CA ALA A 92 -7.25 -11.01 -9.89
C ALA A 92 -7.12 -12.48 -10.36
N ARG A 93 -6.57 -13.33 -9.50
CA ARG A 93 -6.38 -14.79 -9.70
C ARG A 93 -7.29 -15.57 -8.74
N PRO A 94 -7.68 -16.82 -9.05
CA PRO A 94 -8.50 -17.66 -8.17
C PRO A 94 -7.91 -17.93 -6.78
N ASP A 95 -6.59 -17.83 -6.64
CA ASP A 95 -5.85 -18.07 -5.40
C ASP A 95 -5.32 -16.79 -4.72
N ASP A 96 -5.75 -15.62 -5.17
CA ASP A 96 -5.56 -14.37 -4.44
C ASP A 96 -6.40 -14.36 -3.17
N LEU A 97 -5.84 -13.79 -2.10
CA LEU A 97 -6.60 -13.36 -0.94
C LEU A 97 -6.60 -11.84 -0.84
N LEU A 98 -7.81 -11.26 -0.83
CA LEU A 98 -8.02 -9.83 -0.70
C LEU A 98 -8.19 -9.43 0.77
N ILE A 99 -7.40 -8.47 1.22
CA ILE A 99 -7.50 -7.81 2.51
C ILE A 99 -8.16 -6.45 2.25
N SER A 100 -9.45 -6.36 2.56
CA SER A 100 -10.23 -5.13 2.42
C SER A 100 -10.51 -4.51 3.78
N THR A 101 -10.40 -3.19 3.87
CA THR A 101 -10.65 -2.43 5.10
C THR A 101 -10.99 -0.99 4.73
N TYR A 102 -11.92 -0.34 5.44
CA TYR A 102 -11.87 1.12 5.46
C TYR A 102 -10.55 1.57 6.12
N PRO A 103 -9.88 2.64 5.65
CA PRO A 103 -8.62 3.12 6.20
C PRO A 103 -8.54 3.12 7.75
N LYS A 104 -7.39 2.70 8.27
CA LYS A 104 -7.06 2.60 9.71
C LYS A 104 -7.82 1.55 10.53
N SER A 105 -8.68 0.73 9.91
CA SER A 105 -9.42 -0.35 10.59
C SER A 105 -8.60 -1.60 10.95
N GLY A 106 -7.26 -1.51 11.03
CA GLY A 106 -6.38 -2.62 11.39
C GLY A 106 -5.65 -3.32 10.23
N THR A 107 -5.71 -2.79 9.01
CA THR A 107 -5.19 -3.42 7.77
C THR A 107 -3.79 -4.00 7.89
N THR A 108 -2.80 -3.23 8.36
CA THR A 108 -1.41 -3.69 8.51
C THR A 108 -1.28 -4.87 9.48
N TRP A 109 -2.13 -4.93 10.50
CA TRP A 109 -2.12 -5.98 11.51
C TRP A 109 -2.62 -7.31 10.92
N ILE A 110 -3.76 -7.29 10.22
CA ILE A 110 -4.28 -8.48 9.52
C ILE A 110 -3.37 -8.89 8.36
N SER A 111 -2.70 -7.95 7.68
CA SER A 111 -1.69 -8.24 6.65
C SER A 111 -0.45 -8.95 7.22
N GLU A 112 0.06 -8.54 8.39
CA GLU A 112 1.18 -9.22 9.05
C GLU A 112 0.77 -10.60 9.58
N ILE A 113 -0.43 -10.75 10.16
CA ILE A 113 -0.99 -12.04 10.57
C ILE A 113 -1.07 -12.99 9.36
N LEU A 114 -1.58 -12.51 8.22
CA LEU A 114 -1.71 -13.31 7.00
C LEU A 114 -0.36 -13.70 6.40
N ASP A 115 0.62 -12.80 6.36
CA ASP A 115 1.95 -13.15 5.87
C ASP A 115 2.68 -14.11 6.81
N LEU A 116 2.53 -13.95 8.14
CA LEU A 116 3.01 -14.92 9.12
C LEU A 116 2.35 -16.30 8.93
N ILE A 117 1.04 -16.37 8.68
CA ILE A 117 0.34 -17.63 8.34
C ILE A 117 0.88 -18.22 7.03
N TYR A 118 1.05 -17.42 5.98
CA TYR A 118 1.54 -17.92 4.69
C TYR A 118 3.01 -18.41 4.78
N ASN A 119 3.77 -17.91 5.76
CA ASN A 119 5.14 -18.35 6.06
C ASN A 119 5.25 -19.33 7.25
N ASN A 120 4.14 -19.90 7.74
CA ASN A 120 4.09 -20.85 8.87
C ASN A 120 4.75 -20.33 10.18
N GLY A 121 4.53 -19.06 10.51
CA GLY A 121 5.09 -18.39 11.69
C GLY A 121 6.57 -18.01 11.57
N ASP A 122 7.19 -18.16 10.40
CA ASP A 122 8.58 -17.80 10.15
C ASP A 122 8.75 -16.27 10.05
N ALA A 123 9.18 -15.66 11.15
CA ALA A 123 9.39 -14.22 11.27
C ALA A 123 10.55 -13.70 10.39
N GLU A 124 11.54 -14.52 10.03
CA GLU A 124 12.63 -14.09 9.16
C GLU A 124 12.17 -14.01 7.70
N LYS A 125 11.35 -14.97 7.23
CA LYS A 125 10.66 -14.83 5.94
C LYS A 125 9.70 -13.64 5.89
N CYS A 126 9.09 -13.26 7.01
CA CYS A 126 8.26 -12.06 7.10
C CYS A 126 9.08 -10.74 7.12
N LYS A 127 10.40 -10.81 7.37
CA LYS A 127 11.32 -9.66 7.24
C LYS A 127 11.91 -9.48 5.83
N ARG A 128 11.53 -10.32 4.85
CA ARG A 128 12.10 -10.30 3.48
C ARG A 128 12.00 -8.94 2.76
N ASP A 129 10.98 -8.15 3.07
CA ASP A 129 10.85 -6.74 2.70
C ASP A 129 9.76 -6.07 3.57
N ALA A 130 9.50 -4.78 3.38
CA ALA A 130 8.46 -4.07 4.09
C ALA A 130 7.03 -4.52 3.69
N ILE A 131 6.09 -4.43 4.64
CA ILE A 131 4.72 -4.94 4.54
C ILE A 131 3.96 -4.43 3.30
N TYR A 132 4.20 -3.19 2.89
CA TYR A 132 3.55 -2.57 1.73
C TYR A 132 4.07 -3.07 0.36
N LYS A 133 5.12 -3.90 0.35
CA LYS A 133 5.57 -4.68 -0.81
C LYS A 133 5.25 -6.16 -0.67
N ARG A 134 5.31 -6.72 0.56
CA ARG A 134 4.90 -8.11 0.84
C ARG A 134 3.40 -8.33 0.60
N VAL A 135 2.61 -7.31 0.91
CA VAL A 135 1.17 -7.23 0.69
C VAL A 135 0.90 -5.90 -0.04
N PRO A 136 0.99 -5.87 -1.39
CA PRO A 136 0.88 -4.63 -2.14
C PRO A 136 -0.48 -3.96 -1.97
N PHE A 137 -0.46 -2.64 -1.84
CA PHE A 137 -1.66 -1.82 -1.81
C PHE A 137 -2.12 -1.54 -3.24
N MET A 138 -3.06 -2.35 -3.73
CA MET A 138 -3.41 -2.51 -5.14
C MET A 138 -3.64 -1.19 -5.88
N GLU A 139 -4.59 -0.39 -5.42
CA GLU A 139 -4.98 0.85 -6.08
C GLU A 139 -3.99 2.00 -5.87
N LEU A 140 -2.98 1.85 -4.99
CA LEU A 140 -2.02 2.91 -4.76
C LEU A 140 -1.01 2.99 -5.91
N ILE A 141 -1.29 3.91 -6.83
CA ILE A 141 -0.41 4.31 -7.92
C ILE A 141 -0.01 5.77 -7.68
N ILE A 142 1.30 6.04 -7.63
CA ILE A 142 1.89 7.37 -7.54
C ILE A 142 3.05 7.42 -8.54
N PRO A 143 2.93 8.18 -9.66
CA PRO A 143 3.94 8.24 -10.71
C PRO A 143 5.37 8.51 -10.18
N GLY A 144 6.31 7.66 -10.56
CA GLY A 144 7.72 7.74 -10.14
C GLY A 144 8.02 7.27 -8.71
N LEU A 145 7.02 6.83 -7.94
CA LEU A 145 7.19 6.29 -6.57
C LEU A 145 6.67 4.87 -6.40
N SER A 146 5.44 4.57 -6.84
CA SER A 146 4.80 3.26 -6.63
C SER A 146 3.69 2.95 -7.64
N ASN A 147 3.45 1.67 -7.89
CA ASN A 147 2.28 1.17 -8.61
C ASN A 147 1.89 -0.21 -8.04
N GLY A 148 0.81 -0.27 -7.26
CA GLY A 148 0.32 -1.52 -6.66
C GLY A 148 -0.10 -2.58 -7.67
N VAL A 149 -0.70 -2.18 -8.80
CA VAL A 149 -1.12 -3.07 -9.89
C VAL A 149 0.08 -3.77 -10.52
N GLU A 150 1.12 -3.03 -10.92
CA GLU A 150 2.33 -3.63 -11.51
C GLU A 150 3.12 -4.46 -10.49
N LEU A 151 3.15 -4.10 -9.20
CA LEU A 151 3.73 -4.95 -8.15
C LEU A 151 3.00 -6.31 -8.05
N LEU A 152 1.66 -6.31 -8.06
CA LEU A 152 0.85 -7.52 -7.98
C LEU A 152 0.93 -8.39 -9.25
N LYS A 153 0.99 -7.75 -10.42
CA LYS A 153 1.13 -8.41 -11.72
C LYS A 153 2.41 -9.25 -11.78
N ASN A 154 3.53 -8.69 -11.32
CA ASN A 154 4.83 -9.34 -11.26
C ASN A 154 5.01 -10.27 -10.04
N MET A 155 4.08 -10.27 -9.07
CA MET A 155 4.13 -11.13 -7.88
C MET A 155 3.66 -12.56 -8.20
N HIS A 156 4.42 -13.56 -7.75
CA HIS A 156 4.02 -14.97 -7.80
C HIS A 156 2.81 -15.26 -6.89
N SER A 157 2.00 -16.24 -7.28
CA SER A 157 0.87 -16.72 -6.49
C SER A 157 1.32 -17.67 -5.36
N PRO A 158 0.54 -17.82 -4.27
CA PRO A 158 -0.71 -17.10 -3.97
C PRO A 158 -0.43 -15.67 -3.44
N ARG A 159 -1.16 -14.66 -3.95
CA ARG A 159 -0.93 -13.26 -3.57
C ARG A 159 -1.77 -12.85 -2.35
N LEU A 160 -1.16 -12.06 -1.47
CA LEU A 160 -1.88 -11.27 -0.46
C LEU A 160 -2.06 -9.84 -1.00
N VAL A 161 -3.30 -9.41 -1.20
CA VAL A 161 -3.64 -8.13 -1.84
C VAL A 161 -4.26 -7.18 -0.81
N LYS A 162 -3.80 -5.93 -0.69
CA LYS A 162 -4.47 -4.91 0.14
C LYS A 162 -5.33 -3.99 -0.73
N THR A 163 -6.53 -3.65 -0.26
CA THR A 163 -7.33 -2.52 -0.77
C THR A 163 -8.04 -1.72 0.34
N HIS A 164 -8.44 -0.50 -0.02
CA HIS A 164 -9.35 0.40 0.70
C HIS A 164 -10.56 0.81 -0.19
N LEU A 165 -10.78 0.16 -1.32
CA LEU A 165 -11.91 0.46 -2.19
C LEU A 165 -13.26 0.01 -1.58
N PRO A 166 -14.31 0.86 -1.63
CA PRO A 166 -15.68 0.43 -1.31
C PRO A 166 -16.19 -0.56 -2.38
N VAL A 167 -17.18 -1.39 -2.03
CA VAL A 167 -17.59 -2.56 -2.83
C VAL A 167 -17.94 -2.25 -4.29
N GLN A 168 -18.53 -1.09 -4.57
CA GLN A 168 -18.90 -0.65 -5.92
C GLN A 168 -17.72 -0.23 -6.81
N LEU A 169 -16.53 -0.03 -6.22
CA LEU A 169 -15.29 0.27 -6.94
C LEU A 169 -14.32 -0.92 -7.00
N LEU A 170 -14.61 -2.05 -6.34
CA LEU A 170 -13.68 -3.19 -6.36
C LEU A 170 -13.59 -3.78 -7.79
N PRO A 171 -12.38 -3.98 -8.34
CA PRO A 171 -12.20 -4.48 -9.70
C PRO A 171 -12.96 -5.78 -9.95
N SER A 172 -13.69 -5.83 -11.06
CA SER A 172 -14.68 -6.90 -11.30
C SER A 172 -14.09 -8.31 -11.38
N SER A 173 -12.77 -8.43 -11.56
CA SER A 173 -12.03 -9.70 -11.55
C SER A 173 -12.08 -10.43 -10.21
N PHE A 174 -12.10 -9.73 -9.06
CA PHE A 174 -12.19 -10.40 -7.75
C PHE A 174 -13.52 -11.15 -7.59
N TRP A 175 -14.62 -10.51 -8.01
CA TRP A 175 -15.95 -11.12 -8.01
C TRP A 175 -16.05 -12.28 -9.02
N LYS A 176 -15.43 -12.15 -10.20
CA LYS A 176 -15.41 -13.18 -11.26
C LYS A 176 -14.57 -14.42 -10.91
N ASN A 177 -13.51 -14.25 -10.14
CA ASN A 177 -12.66 -15.33 -9.64
C ASN A 177 -13.12 -15.89 -8.28
N ASP A 178 -14.20 -15.35 -7.70
CA ASP A 178 -14.67 -15.67 -6.34
C ASP A 178 -13.56 -15.60 -5.27
N CYS A 179 -12.63 -14.65 -5.37
CA CYS A 179 -11.44 -14.59 -4.50
C CYS A 179 -11.83 -14.59 -3.02
N LYS A 180 -11.08 -15.30 -2.16
CA LYS A 180 -11.30 -15.23 -0.71
C LYS A 180 -10.99 -13.81 -0.22
N MET A 181 -11.88 -13.25 0.60
CA MET A 181 -11.73 -11.89 1.13
C MET A 181 -11.74 -11.90 2.65
N VAL A 182 -10.85 -11.14 3.26
CA VAL A 182 -10.86 -10.82 4.69
C VAL A 182 -11.15 -9.34 4.83
N TYR A 183 -12.32 -9.01 5.38
CA TYR A 183 -12.68 -7.66 5.73
C TYR A 183 -12.39 -7.39 7.20
N VAL A 184 -11.77 -6.27 7.55
CA VAL A 184 -11.66 -5.82 8.95
C VAL A 184 -12.33 -4.46 9.13
N ALA A 185 -13.35 -4.45 9.98
CA ALA A 185 -14.06 -3.26 10.43
C ALA A 185 -13.48 -2.76 11.75
N ARG A 186 -13.72 -1.48 12.06
CA ARG A 186 -13.37 -0.86 13.34
C ARG A 186 -14.38 0.25 13.66
N ASN A 187 -14.63 0.49 14.94
CA ASN A 187 -15.54 1.56 15.36
C ASN A 187 -15.17 2.94 14.79
N ALA A 188 -16.18 3.66 14.32
CA ALA A 188 -16.00 4.90 13.56
C ALA A 188 -15.27 6.00 14.34
N LYS A 189 -15.47 6.08 15.67
CA LYS A 189 -14.88 7.10 16.55
C LYS A 189 -13.36 6.96 16.61
N ASP A 190 -12.84 5.76 16.89
CA ASP A 190 -11.39 5.51 16.85
C ASP A 190 -10.82 5.60 15.43
N VAL A 191 -11.58 5.21 14.41
CA VAL A 191 -11.16 5.35 13.00
C VAL A 191 -10.93 6.82 12.67
N ALA A 192 -11.87 7.71 13.01
CA ALA A 192 -11.73 9.15 12.78
C ALA A 192 -10.45 9.70 13.42
N VAL A 193 -10.21 9.42 14.71
CA VAL A 193 -8.97 9.84 15.41
C VAL A 193 -7.73 9.25 14.76
N SER A 194 -7.74 7.95 14.47
CA SER A 194 -6.58 7.31 13.85
C SER A 194 -6.35 7.74 12.40
N TYR A 195 -7.35 8.30 11.71
CA TYR A 195 -7.23 8.80 10.35
C TYR A 195 -6.77 10.26 10.32
N TYR A 196 -7.21 11.10 11.27
CA TYR A 196 -6.70 12.46 11.47
C TYR A 196 -5.16 12.49 11.62
N TYR A 197 -4.61 11.73 12.58
CA TYR A 197 -3.15 11.62 12.76
C TYR A 197 -2.44 10.99 11.55
N PHE A 198 -3.13 10.18 10.74
CA PHE A 198 -2.55 9.61 9.52
C PHE A 198 -2.52 10.62 8.36
N TYR A 199 -3.55 11.47 8.23
CA TYR A 199 -3.54 12.63 7.34
C TYR A 199 -2.39 13.60 7.68
N GLN A 200 -2.09 13.81 8.96
CA GLN A 200 -0.98 14.67 9.38
C GLN A 200 0.40 14.11 8.96
N MET A 201 0.64 12.80 9.11
CA MET A 201 1.95 12.20 8.83
C MET A 201 2.14 11.74 7.37
N ALA A 202 1.14 11.13 6.73
CA ALA A 202 1.25 10.58 5.38
C ALA A 202 0.85 11.60 4.32
N LYS A 203 1.84 12.12 3.57
CA LYS A 203 1.72 13.36 2.79
C LYS A 203 0.94 13.24 1.47
N ILE A 204 0.57 12.02 1.06
CA ILE A 204 -0.32 11.78 -0.09
C ILE A 204 -1.76 12.28 0.15
N HIS A 205 -2.18 12.45 1.41
CA HIS A 205 -3.47 13.07 1.74
C HIS A 205 -3.37 14.60 1.63
N PRO A 206 -4.49 15.32 1.38
CA PRO A 206 -4.61 16.76 1.63
C PRO A 206 -4.22 17.11 3.08
N GLU A 207 -4.06 18.40 3.39
CA GLU A 207 -3.98 18.80 4.80
C GLU A 207 -5.34 18.56 5.49
N PRO A 208 -5.37 17.95 6.70
CA PRO A 208 -6.63 17.65 7.38
C PRO A 208 -7.38 18.92 7.80
N GLY A 209 -6.64 19.98 8.14
CA GLY A 209 -7.13 21.10 8.96
C GLY A 209 -6.97 20.79 10.45
N THR A 210 -7.79 21.45 11.26
CA THR A 210 -8.02 21.12 12.68
C THR A 210 -8.69 19.75 12.85
N TRP A 211 -8.77 19.27 14.10
CA TRP A 211 -9.51 18.06 14.43
C TRP A 211 -11.02 18.25 14.14
N GLU A 212 -11.54 19.43 14.45
CA GLU A 212 -12.92 19.85 14.24
C GLU A 212 -13.31 19.78 12.75
N GLU A 213 -12.50 20.40 11.88
CA GLU A 213 -12.71 20.37 10.43
C GLU A 213 -12.56 18.95 9.86
N PHE A 214 -11.61 18.16 10.38
CA PHE A 214 -11.42 16.78 9.94
C PHE A 214 -12.59 15.87 10.35
N LEU A 215 -13.12 16.04 11.57
CA LEU A 215 -14.26 15.27 12.05
C LEU A 215 -15.51 15.54 11.20
N ASP A 216 -15.78 16.80 10.87
CA ASP A 216 -16.92 17.16 10.01
C ASP A 216 -16.74 16.64 8.57
N LYS A 217 -15.53 16.72 7.99
CA LYS A 217 -15.21 16.05 6.71
C LYS A 217 -15.42 14.54 6.78
N PHE A 218 -14.98 13.89 7.86
CA PHE A 218 -15.16 12.43 8.05
C PHE A 218 -16.63 12.05 8.16
N MET A 219 -17.43 12.77 8.94
CA MET A 219 -18.88 12.56 9.05
C MET A 219 -19.59 12.77 7.70
N ALA A 220 -19.14 13.73 6.90
CA ALA A 220 -19.63 13.99 5.55
C ALA A 220 -19.14 12.99 4.47
N GLY A 221 -18.21 12.09 4.80
CA GLY A 221 -17.57 11.18 3.83
C GLY A 221 -16.60 11.89 2.86
N GLN A 222 -16.18 13.12 3.16
CA GLN A 222 -15.29 13.96 2.35
C GLN A 222 -13.80 13.73 2.72
N VAL A 223 -13.44 12.46 2.91
CA VAL A 223 -12.09 11.98 3.22
C VAL A 223 -11.74 10.83 2.29
N GLY A 224 -10.45 10.48 2.16
CA GLY A 224 -9.99 9.45 1.24
C GLY A 224 -10.75 8.13 1.42
N PHE A 225 -11.19 7.55 0.30
CA PHE A 225 -12.03 6.34 0.24
C PHE A 225 -13.48 6.52 0.74
N GLY A 226 -13.90 7.76 1.00
CA GLY A 226 -15.30 8.16 1.13
C GLY A 226 -15.93 7.96 2.50
N SER A 227 -17.23 7.63 2.50
CA SER A 227 -18.03 7.42 3.72
C SER A 227 -17.64 6.11 4.44
N TRP A 228 -17.14 6.23 5.67
CA TRP A 228 -16.93 5.07 6.57
C TRP A 228 -18.21 4.24 6.70
N TYR A 229 -19.36 4.90 6.89
CA TYR A 229 -20.66 4.26 7.13
C TYR A 229 -21.03 3.33 5.98
N ASP A 230 -20.93 3.83 4.75
CA ASP A 230 -21.37 3.10 3.56
C ASP A 230 -20.32 2.08 3.11
N HIS A 231 -19.04 2.33 3.39
CA HIS A 231 -17.97 1.34 3.23
C HIS A 231 -18.19 0.12 4.16
N VAL A 232 -18.41 0.33 5.47
CA VAL A 232 -18.61 -0.81 6.39
C VAL A 232 -19.93 -1.54 6.15
N LYS A 233 -21.01 -0.83 5.79
CA LYS A 233 -22.31 -1.43 5.42
C LYS A 233 -22.26 -2.20 4.10
N GLY A 234 -21.67 -1.63 3.05
CA GLY A 234 -21.56 -2.28 1.73
C GLY A 234 -20.75 -3.57 1.78
N TRP A 235 -19.60 -3.54 2.46
CA TRP A 235 -18.78 -4.75 2.71
C TRP A 235 -19.44 -5.73 3.67
N TRP A 236 -20.30 -5.27 4.59
CA TRP A 236 -21.09 -6.16 5.45
C TRP A 236 -22.13 -6.91 4.62
N GLU A 237 -22.97 -6.24 3.82
CA GLU A 237 -23.98 -6.98 3.05
C GLU A 237 -23.40 -7.87 1.94
N LYS A 238 -22.25 -7.50 1.34
CA LYS A 238 -21.56 -8.38 0.38
C LYS A 238 -21.03 -9.70 0.97
N ARG A 239 -20.95 -9.84 2.30
CA ARG A 239 -20.59 -11.10 2.97
C ARG A 239 -21.60 -12.23 2.74
N ASN A 240 -22.82 -11.89 2.33
CA ASN A 240 -23.88 -12.86 2.03
C ASN A 240 -23.76 -13.42 0.60
N ASP A 241 -23.06 -12.70 -0.29
CA ASP A 241 -22.96 -13.00 -1.72
C ASP A 241 -21.64 -13.70 -2.09
N TYR A 242 -20.56 -13.44 -1.34
CA TYR A 242 -19.19 -13.86 -1.66
C TYR A 242 -18.45 -14.42 -0.44
N ARG A 243 -17.31 -15.08 -0.68
CA ARG A 243 -16.41 -15.65 0.35
C ARG A 243 -15.69 -14.55 1.17
N ILE A 244 -16.42 -13.85 2.03
CA ILE A 244 -15.89 -12.76 2.89
C ILE A 244 -15.91 -13.16 4.37
N LEU A 245 -14.74 -13.28 4.99
CA LEU A 245 -14.60 -13.29 6.45
C LEU A 245 -14.62 -11.85 6.97
N TYR A 246 -15.68 -11.47 7.69
CA TYR A 246 -15.81 -10.14 8.29
C TYR A 246 -15.37 -10.17 9.76
N LEU A 247 -14.31 -9.44 10.08
CA LEU A 247 -13.70 -9.32 11.41
C LEU A 247 -13.86 -7.92 11.98
N PHE A 248 -13.74 -7.79 13.31
CA PHE A 248 -13.72 -6.52 14.02
C PHE A 248 -12.37 -6.31 14.70
N TYR A 249 -11.81 -5.11 14.57
CA TYR A 249 -10.57 -4.71 15.25
C TYR A 249 -10.69 -4.86 16.78
N GLU A 250 -11.87 -4.59 17.32
CA GLU A 250 -12.17 -4.73 18.74
C GLU A 250 -12.12 -6.19 19.20
N ASP A 251 -12.66 -7.13 18.43
CA ASP A 251 -12.59 -8.57 18.71
C ASP A 251 -11.15 -9.06 18.62
N MET A 252 -10.40 -8.64 17.59
CA MET A 252 -8.96 -8.93 17.46
C MET A 252 -8.14 -8.38 18.64
N LYS A 253 -8.59 -7.28 19.25
CA LYS A 253 -7.95 -6.65 20.41
C LYS A 253 -8.27 -7.34 21.73
N GLU A 254 -9.41 -8.00 21.84
CA GLU A 254 -9.87 -8.74 23.02
C GLU A 254 -9.33 -10.16 23.06
N ASP A 255 -9.57 -10.96 22.01
CA ASP A 255 -8.98 -12.30 21.85
C ASP A 255 -8.38 -12.48 20.44
N PRO A 256 -7.12 -12.03 20.23
CA PRO A 256 -6.43 -12.25 18.95
C PRO A 256 -6.21 -13.73 18.62
N LYS A 257 -6.26 -14.65 19.60
CA LYS A 257 -6.07 -16.09 19.36
C LYS A 257 -7.32 -16.69 18.73
N TYR A 258 -8.49 -16.32 19.23
CA TYR A 258 -9.77 -16.70 18.65
C TYR A 258 -9.96 -16.13 17.24
N GLU A 259 -9.62 -14.87 17.00
CA GLU A 259 -9.71 -14.29 15.64
C GLU A 259 -8.72 -14.94 14.65
N ILE A 260 -7.50 -15.28 15.10
CA ILE A 260 -6.55 -16.06 14.27
C ILE A 260 -7.10 -17.48 13.99
N GLN A 261 -7.80 -18.11 14.94
CA GLN A 261 -8.45 -19.41 14.71
C GLN A 261 -9.62 -19.32 13.71
N LYS A 262 -10.46 -18.27 13.77
CA LYS A 262 -11.47 -18.00 12.72
C LYS A 262 -10.82 -17.85 11.35
N LEU A 263 -9.71 -17.10 11.28
CA LEU A 263 -8.96 -16.86 10.05
C LEU A 263 -8.37 -18.16 9.48
N LEU A 264 -7.69 -18.96 10.30
CA LEU A 264 -7.15 -20.27 9.90
C LEU A 264 -8.23 -21.21 9.36
N LYS A 265 -9.39 -21.26 10.00
CA LYS A 265 -10.56 -22.03 9.52
C LYS A 265 -11.05 -21.52 8.16
N PHE A 266 -11.18 -20.20 7.98
CA PHE A 266 -11.58 -19.60 6.70
C PHE A 266 -10.54 -19.81 5.58
N LEU A 267 -9.25 -19.85 5.93
CA LEU A 267 -8.17 -20.16 5.01
C LEU A 267 -8.10 -21.64 4.63
N GLU A 268 -8.82 -22.53 5.33
CA GLU A 268 -8.70 -23.99 5.23
C GLU A 268 -7.26 -24.45 5.55
N LYS A 269 -6.71 -23.93 6.67
CA LYS A 269 -5.35 -24.22 7.15
C LYS A 269 -5.36 -24.66 8.62
N ASP A 270 -5.02 -25.91 8.88
CA ASP A 270 -4.65 -26.37 10.21
C ASP A 270 -3.21 -25.96 10.56
N MET A 271 -2.97 -25.59 11.82
CA MET A 271 -1.64 -25.25 12.32
C MET A 271 -1.43 -25.74 13.76
N PRO A 272 -0.21 -26.23 14.12
CA PRO A 272 0.14 -26.52 15.50
C PRO A 272 0.04 -25.27 16.38
N GLU A 273 -0.38 -25.45 17.64
CA GLU A 273 -0.57 -24.35 18.59
C GLU A 273 0.72 -23.52 18.81
N GLU A 274 1.90 -24.14 18.72
CA GLU A 274 3.18 -23.44 18.76
C GLU A 274 3.32 -22.39 17.64
N ILE A 275 2.84 -22.70 16.43
CA ILE A 275 2.86 -21.79 15.29
C ILE A 275 1.83 -20.66 15.48
N VAL A 276 0.63 -20.98 15.99
CA VAL A 276 -0.38 -19.98 16.36
C VAL A 276 0.18 -19.01 17.42
N ASN A 277 0.88 -19.52 18.43
CA ASN A 277 1.52 -18.71 19.47
C ASN A 277 2.67 -17.84 18.93
N LYS A 278 3.44 -18.31 17.91
CA LYS A 278 4.42 -17.49 17.19
C LYS A 278 3.75 -16.36 16.40
N ILE A 279 2.68 -16.65 15.67
CA ILE A 279 1.89 -15.64 14.93
C ILE A 279 1.36 -14.57 15.89
N LEU A 280 0.80 -14.98 17.03
CA LEU A 280 0.32 -14.09 18.10
C LEU A 280 1.42 -13.16 18.64
N TYR A 281 2.60 -13.71 18.94
CA TYR A 281 3.71 -12.91 19.45
C TYR A 281 4.20 -11.89 18.42
N HIS A 282 4.48 -12.32 17.18
CA HIS A 282 5.05 -11.45 16.15
C HIS A 282 4.06 -10.43 15.59
N SER A 283 2.76 -10.73 15.58
CA SER A 283 1.71 -9.77 15.24
C SER A 283 1.24 -8.90 16.42
N SER A 284 1.80 -9.05 17.62
CA SER A 284 1.46 -8.17 18.74
C SER A 284 1.88 -6.72 18.46
N PHE A 285 1.08 -5.73 18.89
CA PHE A 285 1.34 -4.31 18.58
C PHE A 285 2.75 -3.87 18.98
N ASN A 286 3.26 -4.33 20.12
CA ASN A 286 4.60 -3.95 20.60
C ASN A 286 5.70 -4.51 19.67
N VAL A 287 5.60 -5.77 19.22
CA VAL A 287 6.58 -6.34 18.29
C VAL A 287 6.46 -5.72 16.90
N MET A 288 5.23 -5.49 16.41
CA MET A 288 4.99 -4.82 15.13
C MET A 288 5.44 -3.35 15.11
N LYS A 289 5.40 -2.66 16.26
CA LYS A 289 5.84 -1.25 16.38
C LYS A 289 7.34 -1.11 16.20
N GLU A 290 8.13 -2.02 16.75
CA GLU A 290 9.59 -1.99 16.66
C GLU A 290 10.11 -2.72 15.39
N ASN A 291 9.25 -3.41 14.63
CA ASN A 291 9.62 -4.07 13.37
C ASN A 291 9.64 -3.08 12.18
N PRO A 292 10.82 -2.73 11.60
CA PRO A 292 10.93 -1.81 10.45
C PRO A 292 10.23 -2.31 9.18
N ASN A 293 9.99 -3.63 9.10
CA ASN A 293 9.27 -4.25 7.99
C ASN A 293 7.74 -4.23 8.17
N ALA A 294 7.21 -3.70 9.27
CA ALA A 294 5.77 -3.58 9.53
C ALA A 294 5.32 -2.18 9.97
N ASN A 295 6.19 -1.41 10.63
CA ASN A 295 5.86 -0.11 11.23
C ASN A 295 5.91 1.09 10.26
N TYR A 296 6.25 0.88 8.98
CA TYR A 296 6.42 1.89 7.92
C TYR A 296 7.61 2.86 8.05
N THR A 297 8.54 2.72 9.01
CA THR A 297 9.71 3.62 9.10
C THR A 297 10.72 3.48 7.96
N THR A 298 10.51 2.50 7.08
CA THR A 298 11.20 2.30 5.80
C THR A 298 10.67 3.18 4.66
N MET A 299 9.55 3.89 4.86
CA MET A 299 9.07 4.93 3.94
C MET A 299 9.94 6.19 4.04
N LYS A 300 10.02 6.95 2.94
CA LYS A 300 10.70 8.26 2.93
C LYS A 300 9.93 9.28 3.77
N LYS A 301 10.63 10.23 4.39
CA LYS A 301 10.01 11.26 5.24
C LYS A 301 9.03 12.14 4.47
N GLU A 302 9.30 12.36 3.19
CA GLU A 302 8.46 13.11 2.25
C GLU A 302 7.13 12.38 1.97
N GLU A 303 7.10 11.05 2.12
CA GLU A 303 5.89 10.22 1.96
C GLU A 303 5.16 10.02 3.30
N MET A 304 5.90 9.74 4.38
CA MET A 304 5.38 9.55 5.75
C MET A 304 6.34 10.14 6.80
N ASP A 305 5.94 11.25 7.44
CA ASP A 305 6.72 11.87 8.51
C ASP A 305 6.33 11.34 9.90
N HIS A 306 7.03 10.28 10.34
CA HIS A 306 6.83 9.65 11.64
C HIS A 306 7.13 10.57 12.84
N ALA A 307 7.81 11.71 12.64
CA ALA A 307 8.01 12.69 13.70
C ALA A 307 6.76 13.57 13.95
N VAL A 308 5.83 13.65 12.99
CA VAL A 308 4.53 14.29 13.17
C VAL A 308 3.55 13.35 13.88
N SER A 309 3.47 12.10 13.42
CA SER A 309 2.86 11.00 14.17
C SER A 309 3.44 9.68 13.66
N PRO A 310 3.88 8.75 14.53
CA PRO A 310 4.27 7.42 14.09
C PRO A 310 3.04 6.66 13.54
N PHE A 311 3.25 5.84 12.51
CA PHE A 311 2.19 4.98 11.94
C PHE A 311 1.60 4.02 13.00
N MET A 312 2.48 3.38 13.78
CA MET A 312 2.13 2.53 14.91
C MET A 312 1.87 3.40 16.16
N ARG A 313 0.78 4.17 16.13
CA ARG A 313 0.49 5.26 17.08
C ARG A 313 0.22 4.81 18.53
N LYS A 314 -0.81 3.98 18.75
CA LYS A 314 -1.21 3.52 20.11
C LYS A 314 -1.69 2.05 20.21
N GLY A 315 -2.31 1.48 19.17
CA GLY A 315 -2.67 0.05 19.16
C GLY A 315 -3.75 -0.39 20.17
N ILE A 316 -4.61 0.52 20.62
CA ILE A 316 -5.73 0.29 21.55
C ILE A 316 -7.07 0.64 20.89
N SER A 317 -8.17 0.14 21.46
CA SER A 317 -9.53 0.64 21.23
C SER A 317 -9.92 1.65 22.31
N GLY A 318 -10.85 2.55 22.02
CA GLY A 318 -11.34 3.54 22.99
C GLY A 318 -10.50 4.82 23.11
N ASP A 319 -9.52 5.04 22.23
CA ASP A 319 -8.69 6.26 22.25
C ASP A 319 -9.47 7.51 21.85
N TRP A 320 -10.62 7.35 21.19
CA TRP A 320 -11.53 8.44 20.87
C TRP A 320 -11.91 9.32 22.07
N LYS A 321 -11.98 8.75 23.27
CA LYS A 321 -12.25 9.49 24.52
C LYS A 321 -11.17 10.51 24.89
N ASN A 322 -9.96 10.38 24.32
CA ASN A 322 -8.86 11.31 24.52
C ASN A 322 -8.82 12.44 23.47
N GLN A 323 -9.78 12.49 22.54
CA GLN A 323 -9.76 13.40 21.39
C GLN A 323 -11.13 14.06 21.11
N PHE A 324 -12.23 13.34 21.28
CA PHE A 324 -13.57 13.91 21.16
C PHE A 324 -13.91 14.75 22.39
N THR A 325 -14.37 15.98 22.19
CA THR A 325 -15.12 16.71 23.23
C THR A 325 -16.51 16.10 23.41
N VAL A 326 -17.18 16.36 24.54
CA VAL A 326 -18.54 15.84 24.81
C VAL A 326 -19.53 16.26 23.71
N ALA A 327 -19.51 17.53 23.29
CA ALA A 327 -20.37 18.02 22.22
C ALA A 327 -20.06 17.42 20.83
N GLN A 328 -18.78 17.11 20.54
CA GLN A 328 -18.40 16.38 19.34
C GLN A 328 -18.90 14.92 19.38
N TYR A 329 -18.81 14.27 20.54
CA TYR A 329 -19.33 12.93 20.75
C TYR A 329 -20.85 12.90 20.57
N GLU A 330 -21.60 13.79 21.22
CA GLU A 330 -23.05 13.90 21.09
C GLU A 330 -23.47 14.13 19.63
N LYS A 331 -22.87 15.12 18.94
CA LYS A 331 -23.10 15.38 17.50
C LYS A 331 -22.80 14.14 16.64
N PHE A 332 -21.74 13.40 16.96
CA PHE A 332 -21.32 12.23 16.20
C PHE A 332 -22.27 11.04 16.38
N GLU A 333 -22.66 10.70 17.61
CA GLU A 333 -23.58 9.59 17.85
C GLU A 333 -24.96 9.89 17.24
N ASP A 334 -25.41 11.14 17.30
CA ASP A 334 -26.70 11.56 16.75
C ASP A 334 -26.75 11.41 15.22
N ASP A 335 -25.63 11.57 14.53
CA ASP A 335 -25.47 11.30 13.08
C ASP A 335 -25.25 9.80 12.79
N TYR A 336 -24.43 9.13 13.59
CA TYR A 336 -24.14 7.70 13.50
C TYR A 336 -25.42 6.85 13.62
N VAL A 337 -26.26 7.14 14.61
CA VAL A 337 -27.55 6.46 14.82
C VAL A 337 -28.43 6.62 13.56
N LYS A 338 -28.47 7.80 12.93
CA LYS A 338 -29.24 8.02 11.70
C LYS A 338 -28.68 7.21 10.52
N LYS A 339 -27.36 7.20 10.31
CA LYS A 339 -26.69 6.53 9.18
C LYS A 339 -26.57 5.01 9.31
N MET A 340 -26.68 4.47 10.53
CA MET A 340 -26.52 3.04 10.83
C MET A 340 -27.82 2.33 11.23
N LYS A 341 -28.92 3.07 11.48
CA LYS A 341 -30.21 2.57 12.00
C LYS A 341 -30.73 1.28 11.35
N GLU A 342 -30.56 1.16 10.04
CA GLU A 342 -31.12 0.07 9.22
C GLU A 342 -30.15 -1.10 9.03
N SER A 343 -28.90 -0.97 9.49
CA SER A 343 -27.91 -2.03 9.41
C SER A 343 -28.01 -2.99 10.59
N THR A 344 -27.78 -4.28 10.31
CA THR A 344 -27.60 -5.30 11.35
C THR A 344 -26.21 -5.29 12.00
N LEU A 345 -25.29 -4.50 11.44
CA LEU A 345 -23.91 -4.36 11.88
C LEU A 345 -23.82 -3.63 13.24
N LYS A 346 -23.04 -4.19 14.18
CA LYS A 346 -22.82 -3.62 15.52
C LYS A 346 -21.33 -3.48 15.79
N PHE A 347 -20.98 -2.43 16.52
CA PHE A 347 -19.61 -2.15 16.95
C PHE A 347 -19.54 -1.97 18.46
N ARG A 348 -18.40 -2.32 19.04
CA ARG A 348 -17.98 -1.85 20.37
C ARG A 348 -17.09 -0.63 20.17
N SER A 349 -17.16 0.37 21.05
CA SER A 349 -16.25 1.53 21.01
C SER A 349 -15.18 1.49 22.12
N GLU A 350 -15.20 0.44 22.94
CA GLU A 350 -14.33 0.15 24.08
C GLU A 350 -14.22 -1.38 24.24
N ILE A 351 -13.19 -1.82 24.96
CA ILE A 351 -12.94 -3.19 25.46
C ILE A 351 -12.33 -3.08 26.86
#